data_AF-A0AAW5MT97-F1
#
_entry.id   AF-A0AAW5MT97-F1
#
_cell.length_a   1.000
_cell.length_b   1.000
_cell.length_c   1.000
_cell.angle_alpha   90.00
_cell.angle_beta   90.00
_cell.angle_gamma   90.00
#
_symmetry.space_group_name_H-M   'P 1'
#
loop_
_entity.id
_entity.type
_entity.pdbx_description
1 polymer ?
#
loop_
_entity_poly.entity_id
_entity_poly.type
_entity_poly.pdbx_seq_one_letter_code
_entity_poly.pdbx_strand_id
1 'polypeptide(L)' 'MNISEQQLNNMMSAVTTALQPLIRALPVTPVEWADQNYYLPKESSYGEGEWKTLPFQIAIMNSMGNDQIRTVNL' A
#
# COMPACT_ATOMS: atom_id res chain seq x y z
N MET A 1 -12.85 -26.65 -37.36
CA MET A 1 -11.58 -26.13 -36.80
C MET A 1 -11.67 -26.27 -35.30
N ASN A 2 -10.75 -27.00 -34.67
CA ASN A 2 -10.67 -27.13 -33.22
C ASN A 2 -9.43 -26.40 -32.72
N ILE A 3 -9.57 -25.62 -31.66
CA ILE A 3 -8.45 -25.00 -30.95
C ILE A 3 -7.69 -26.10 -30.21
N SER A 4 -6.35 -26.09 -30.31
CA SER A 4 -5.49 -27.04 -29.59
C SER A 4 -5.25 -26.59 -28.14
N GLU A 5 -4.89 -27.53 -27.28
CA GLU A 5 -4.52 -27.24 -25.89
C GLU A 5 -3.34 -26.25 -25.81
N GLN A 6 -2.37 -26.36 -26.70
CA GLN A 6 -1.26 -25.41 -26.79
C GLN A 6 -1.74 -23.98 -27.09
N GLN A 7 -2.72 -23.83 -27.97
CA GLN A 7 -3.29 -22.52 -28.29
C GLN A 7 -4.05 -21.93 -27.09
N LEU A 8 -4.76 -22.76 -26.31
CA LEU A 8 -5.39 -22.34 -25.06
C LEU A 8 -4.35 -21.87 -24.02
N ASN A 9 -3.28 -22.65 -23.84
CA ASN A 9 -2.21 -22.31 -22.88
C ASN A 9 -1.49 -21.00 -23.27
N ASN A 10 -1.21 -20.82 -24.57
CA ASN A 10 -0.62 -19.58 -25.08
C ASN A 10 -1.55 -18.38 -24.86
N MET A 11 -2.86 -18.56 -25.10
CA MET A 11 -3.85 -17.52 -24.85
C MET A 11 -3.89 -17.14 -23.37
N MET A 12 -3.96 -18.13 -22.47
CA MET A 12 -3.97 -17.89 -21.02
C MET A 12 -2.72 -17.14 -20.54
N SER A 13 -1.55 -17.52 -21.02
CA SER A 13 -0.28 -16.85 -20.67
C SER A 13 -0.25 -15.40 -21.17
N ALA A 14 -0.66 -15.17 -22.42
CA ALA A 14 -0.71 -13.84 -23.01
C ALA A 14 -1.70 -12.93 -22.28
N VAL A 15 -2.91 -13.42 -22.00
CA VAL A 15 -3.94 -12.68 -21.24
C VAL A 15 -3.45 -12.38 -19.83
N THR A 16 -2.88 -13.37 -19.13
CA THR A 16 -2.38 -13.17 -17.76
C THR A 16 -1.30 -12.10 -17.73
N THR A 17 -0.33 -12.17 -18.64
CA THR A 17 0.77 -11.20 -18.74
C THR A 17 0.25 -9.81 -19.09
N ALA A 18 -0.69 -9.71 -20.04
CA ALA A 18 -1.27 -8.43 -20.44
C ALA A 18 -2.07 -7.76 -19.32
N LEU A 19 -2.69 -8.54 -18.42
CA LEU A 19 -3.47 -8.03 -17.29
C LEU A 19 -2.63 -7.76 -16.03
N GLN A 20 -1.39 -8.24 -15.94
CA GLN A 20 -0.51 -7.99 -14.77
C GLN A 20 -0.42 -6.50 -14.37
N PRO A 21 -0.25 -5.53 -15.28
CA PRO A 21 -0.14 -4.11 -14.91
C PRO A 21 -1.42 -3.54 -14.28
N LEU A 22 -2.57 -4.20 -14.44
CA LEU A 22 -3.84 -3.78 -13.84
C LEU A 22 -3.95 -4.22 -12.38
N ILE A 23 -3.07 -5.10 -11.91
CA ILE A 23 -2.99 -5.51 -10.52
C ILE A 23 -2.37 -4.36 -9.73
N ARG A 24 -3.20 -3.71 -8.91
CA ARG A 24 -2.74 -2.69 -7.97
C ARG A 24 -2.74 -3.27 -6.55
N ALA A 25 -1.69 -2.96 -5.79
CA ALA A 25 -1.68 -3.26 -4.36
C ALA A 25 -2.88 -2.59 -3.68
N LEU A 26 -3.47 -3.30 -2.70
CA LEU A 26 -4.51 -2.70 -1.87
C LEU A 26 -3.93 -1.48 -1.14
N PRO A 27 -4.67 -0.37 -1.08
CA PRO A 27 -4.22 0.78 -0.30
C PRO A 27 -4.11 0.37 1.16
N VAL A 28 -3.02 0.79 1.80
CA VAL A 28 -2.83 0.70 3.25
C VAL A 28 -3.06 2.06 3.88
N THR A 29 -3.45 2.07 5.14
CA THR A 29 -3.57 3.31 5.90
C THR A 29 -2.19 3.92 6.16
N PRO A 30 -2.10 5.25 6.37
CA PRO A 30 -0.85 5.91 6.75
C PRO A 30 -0.17 5.27 7.97
N VAL A 31 -0.96 4.85 8.96
CA VAL A 31 -0.46 4.17 10.17
C VAL A 31 0.16 2.81 9.83
N GLU A 32 -0.55 1.97 9.06
CA GLU A 32 -0.02 0.67 8.64
C GLU A 32 1.29 0.82 7.85
N TRP A 33 1.35 1.81 6.95
CA TRP A 33 2.57 2.07 6.20
C TRP A 33 3.72 2.52 7.12
N ALA A 34 3.47 3.45 8.03
CA ALA A 34 4.49 3.99 8.94
C ALA A 34 5.04 2.92 9.88
N ASP A 35 4.17 2.12 10.50
CA ASP A 35 4.57 1.06 11.45
C ASP A 35 5.37 -0.07 10.76
N GLN A 36 5.19 -0.26 9.45
CA GLN A 36 5.90 -1.29 8.67
C GLN A 36 7.18 -0.78 8.00
N ASN A 37 7.27 0.50 7.65
CA ASN A 37 8.30 1.01 6.73
C ASN A 37 9.09 2.21 7.26
N TYR A 38 8.61 2.91 8.30
CA TYR A 38 9.24 4.14 8.75
C TYR A 38 10.24 3.90 9.89
N TYR A 39 11.43 4.49 9.76
CA TYR A 39 12.51 4.41 10.74
C TYR A 39 12.88 5.82 11.21
N LEU A 40 12.96 6.02 12.51
CA LEU A 40 13.32 7.26 13.18
C LEU A 40 14.85 7.48 13.10
N PRO A 41 15.31 8.53 12.40
CA PRO A 41 16.74 8.78 12.21
C PRO A 41 17.35 9.47 13.43
N LYS A 42 18.46 8.92 13.94
CA LYS A 42 19.19 9.41 15.12
C LYS A 42 19.45 10.92 15.15
N GLU A 43 19.67 11.52 13.98
CA GLU A 43 20.06 12.93 13.83
C GLU A 43 18.93 13.92 14.11
N SER A 44 17.67 13.48 13.94
CA SER A 44 16.50 14.36 14.08
C SER A 44 15.42 13.81 15.00
N SER A 45 15.69 12.72 15.72
CA SER A 45 14.78 12.16 16.72
C SER A 45 15.48 12.01 18.07
N TYR A 46 14.71 12.15 19.15
CA TYR A 46 15.19 11.92 20.53
C TYR A 46 15.56 10.45 20.80
N GLY A 47 15.23 9.53 19.88
CA GLY A 47 15.63 8.12 19.88
C GLY A 47 15.59 7.53 18.46
N GLU A 48 16.46 6.57 18.16
CA GLU A 48 16.51 5.85 16.88
C GLU A 48 15.70 4.54 16.93
N GLY A 49 15.13 4.11 15.81
CA GLY A 49 14.41 2.83 15.73
C GLY A 49 13.23 2.80 14.78
N GLU A 50 12.54 1.66 14.72
CA GLU A 50 11.27 1.55 14.00
C GLU A 50 10.23 2.51 14.61
N TRP A 51 9.46 3.15 13.75
CA TRP A 51 8.29 3.90 14.18
C TRP A 51 7.25 2.97 14.81
N LYS A 52 6.64 3.44 15.90
CA LYS A 52 5.45 2.81 16.50
C LYS A 52 4.44 3.91 16.78
N THR A 53 3.30 3.83 16.10
CA THR A 53 2.22 4.81 16.24
C THR A 53 1.61 4.72 17.64
N LEU A 54 1.53 5.86 18.33
CA LEU A 54 0.86 5.94 19.63
C LEU A 54 -0.67 5.89 19.46
N PRO A 55 -1.43 5.34 20.42
CA PRO A 55 -2.87 5.15 20.26
C PRO A 55 -3.65 6.41 19.86
N PHE A 56 -3.30 7.57 20.42
CA PHE A 56 -3.98 8.83 20.10
C PHE A 56 -3.61 9.40 18.72
N GLN A 57 -2.49 8.96 18.12
CA GLN A 57 -2.04 9.42 16.82
C GLN A 57 -2.78 8.72 15.67
N ILE A 58 -3.34 7.53 15.91
CA ILE A 58 -3.91 6.68 14.85
C ILE A 58 -4.96 7.42 14.02
N ALA A 59 -5.97 7.99 14.67
CA ALA A 59 -7.05 8.69 13.99
C ALA A 59 -6.54 9.94 13.26
N ILE A 60 -5.60 10.67 13.86
CA ILE A 60 -5.04 11.90 13.29
C ILE A 60 -4.23 11.58 12.03
N MET A 61 -3.30 10.61 12.10
CA MET A 61 -2.45 10.21 10.99
C MET A 61 -3.27 9.64 9.82
N ASN A 62 -4.25 8.78 10.11
CA ASN A 62 -5.13 8.24 9.07
C ASN A 62 -6.01 9.32 8.45
N SER A 63 -6.39 10.35 9.22
CA SER A 63 -7.10 11.51 8.66
C SER A 63 -6.21 12.34 7.75
N MET A 64 -4.94 12.56 8.10
CA MET A 64 -3.98 13.34 7.32
C MET A 64 -3.66 12.71 5.95
N GLY A 65 -3.60 11.38 5.86
CA GLY A 65 -3.32 10.69 4.61
C GLY A 65 -4.56 10.19 3.85
N ASN A 66 -5.76 10.64 4.24
CA ASN A 66 -6.99 10.32 3.51
C ASN A 66 -7.38 11.49 2.60
N ASP A 67 -7.32 11.27 1.29
CA ASP A 67 -7.61 12.30 0.27
C ASP A 67 -9.04 12.87 0.33
N GLN A 68 -9.97 12.18 0.96
CA GLN A 68 -11.36 12.66 1.14
C GLN A 68 -11.49 13.64 2.32
N ILE A 69 -10.54 13.65 3.24
CA ILE A 69 -10.55 14.52 4.41
C ILE A 69 -9.80 15.82 4.07
N ARG A 70 -10.52 16.95 4.15
CA ARG A 70 -9.96 18.28 3.88
C ARG A 70 -9.66 19.08 5.14
N THR A 71 -10.39 18.82 6.23
CA THR A 71 -10.27 19.57 7.47
C THR A 71 -10.61 18.66 8.64
N VAL A 72 -9.81 18.76 9.71
CA VAL A 72 -10.06 18.15 11.01
C VAL A 72 -10.21 19.29 12.02
N ASN A 73 -11.25 19.26 12.84
CA ASN A 73 -11.53 20.27 13.87
C ASN A 73 -11.70 19.62 15.25
N LEU A 74 -11.75 20.46 16.30
CA LEU A 74 -11.88 20.08 17.71
C LEU A 74 -13.23 20.55 18.26
#